data_AF-A0A8H7YTC9-F1
#
_entry.id   AF-A0A8H7YTC9-F1
#
_cell.length_a   1.000
_cell.length_b   1.000
_cell.length_c   1.000
_cell.angle_alpha   90.00
_cell.angle_beta   90.00
_cell.angle_gamma   90.00
#
_symmetry.space_group_name_H-M   'P 1'
#
loop_
_entity.id
_entity.type
_entity.pdbx_description
1 polymer ?
#
loop_
_entity_poly.entity_id
_entity_poly.type
_entity_poly.pdbx_seq_one_letter_code
_entity_poly.pdbx_strand_id
1 'polypeptide(L)'
;MFVFKRRRSNASSQEDHRHPSCATIDKFVTEKATDTAAKLAYKARRTIHWDDLEHWQRDNHLIHTGYRPASRSFMVSFHSLGYVHNETVNIYTHLLPAISSVPFALYLYKAISARYDSATHGDVLVFSCFFAGAAFCLGMSSMYHTISNHSPAVARIGNAMDYIGIVGLITGSFIPSVYYGFYCVSRFKKIYWTMILLIGAGCTVISIMPRFRTPPWRPFRAGMFVSMGLSAVFPVLHGVSIFGVELMLKQIGLFWLVLQGALYIIGAAVYAARVPERWYPGGFDILGSSHQIFHVLVVLAAISHLTGLLQAFDYRHSGLALSCL
;
A
#
# COMPACT_ATOMS: atom_id res chain seq x y z
N MET A 1 -65.92 -53.20 -65.90
CA MET A 1 -67.36 -53.27 -65.61
C MET A 1 -67.58 -52.74 -64.21
N PHE A 2 -68.26 -51.58 -64.10
CA PHE A 2 -68.88 -50.90 -62.93
C PHE A 2 -68.06 -50.73 -61.63
N VAL A 3 -67.52 -49.53 -61.33
CA VAL A 3 -68.16 -48.31 -60.78
C VAL A 3 -68.60 -48.48 -59.31
N PHE A 4 -67.92 -47.81 -58.36
CA PHE A 4 -68.51 -46.68 -57.63
C PHE A 4 -67.46 -45.85 -56.87
N LYS A 5 -67.61 -44.54 -57.03
CA LYS A 5 -66.83 -43.41 -56.52
C LYS A 5 -67.27 -43.11 -55.08
N ARG A 6 -66.36 -42.93 -54.13
CA ARG A 6 -66.67 -42.25 -52.85
C ARG A 6 -65.53 -41.32 -52.42
N ARG A 7 -65.78 -40.03 -52.60
CA ARG A 7 -65.02 -38.91 -52.01
C ARG A 7 -65.21 -38.90 -50.49
N ARG A 8 -64.12 -38.80 -49.73
CA ARG A 8 -64.04 -38.28 -48.35
C ARG A 8 -62.76 -37.44 -48.27
N SER A 9 -62.87 -36.13 -48.50
CA SER A 9 -62.91 -35.07 -47.47
C SER A 9 -61.59 -34.93 -46.70
N ASN A 10 -60.83 -33.90 -47.07
CA ASN A 10 -59.64 -33.40 -46.39
C ASN A 10 -59.89 -33.26 -44.88
N ALA A 11 -59.10 -33.97 -44.07
CA ALA A 11 -58.92 -33.64 -42.67
C ALA A 11 -57.63 -32.80 -42.57
N SER A 12 -57.79 -31.50 -42.36
CA SER A 12 -56.71 -30.58 -42.03
C SER A 12 -56.01 -31.03 -40.75
N SER A 13 -54.69 -31.20 -40.81
CA SER A 13 -53.83 -31.21 -39.64
C SER A 13 -53.96 -29.87 -38.91
N GLN A 14 -54.77 -29.83 -37.86
CA GLN A 14 -54.76 -28.73 -36.91
C GLN A 14 -53.44 -28.81 -36.12
N GLU A 15 -52.52 -27.90 -36.40
CA GLU A 15 -51.48 -27.53 -35.44
C GLU A 15 -52.18 -27.06 -34.16
N ASP A 16 -52.02 -27.84 -33.09
CA ASP A 16 -52.49 -27.53 -31.74
C ASP A 16 -51.68 -26.33 -31.20
N HIS A 17 -52.05 -25.12 -31.63
CA HIS A 17 -51.60 -23.88 -31.00
C HIS A 17 -52.24 -23.78 -29.61
N ARG A 18 -51.71 -24.54 -28.64
CA ARG A 18 -52.01 -24.30 -27.23
C ARG A 18 -51.49 -22.92 -26.88
N HIS A 19 -52.41 -21.97 -26.76
CA HIS A 19 -52.13 -20.71 -26.13
C HIS A 19 -51.57 -20.98 -24.73
N PRO A 20 -50.38 -20.45 -24.38
CA PRO A 20 -49.81 -20.65 -23.05
C PRO A 20 -50.82 -20.14 -22.02
N SER A 21 -51.06 -20.95 -20.98
CA SER A 21 -51.99 -20.56 -19.91
C SER A 21 -51.54 -19.24 -19.29
N CYS A 22 -52.48 -18.43 -18.79
CA CYS A 22 -52.18 -17.14 -18.15
C CYS A 22 -51.07 -17.28 -17.08
N ALA A 23 -51.10 -18.37 -16.30
CA ALA A 23 -50.08 -18.68 -15.29
C ALA A 23 -48.67 -18.94 -15.87
N THR A 24 -48.58 -19.46 -17.10
CA THR A 24 -47.30 -19.68 -17.80
C THR A 24 -46.72 -18.37 -18.31
N ILE A 25 -47.57 -17.45 -18.77
CA ILE A 25 -47.18 -16.10 -19.20
C ILE A 25 -46.73 -15.27 -17.99
N ASP A 26 -47.48 -15.30 -16.89
CA ASP A 26 -47.13 -14.59 -15.65
C ASP A 26 -45.80 -15.06 -15.06
N LYS A 27 -45.54 -16.37 -15.07
CA LYS A 27 -44.25 -16.94 -14.62
C LYS A 27 -43.09 -16.45 -15.49
N PHE A 28 -43.26 -16.46 -16.81
CA PHE A 28 -42.23 -16.00 -17.76
C PHE A 28 -41.97 -14.50 -17.66
N VAL A 29 -43.02 -13.69 -17.49
CA VAL A 29 -42.90 -12.23 -17.28
C VAL A 29 -42.20 -11.93 -15.96
N THR A 30 -42.55 -12.65 -14.89
CA THR A 30 -41.91 -12.50 -13.57
C THR A 30 -40.42 -12.87 -13.64
N GLU A 31 -40.07 -13.99 -14.29
CA GLU A 31 -38.69 -14.45 -14.42
C GLU A 31 -37.83 -13.47 -15.24
N LYS A 32 -38.38 -12.93 -16.33
CA LYS A 32 -37.72 -11.93 -17.18
C LYS A 32 -37.59 -10.58 -16.48
N ALA A 33 -38.57 -10.19 -15.66
CA ALA A 33 -38.50 -9.00 -14.82
C ALA A 33 -37.44 -9.14 -13.71
N THR A 34 -37.34 -10.31 -13.08
CA THR A 34 -36.30 -10.61 -12.09
C THR A 34 -34.90 -10.63 -12.70
N ASP A 35 -34.72 -11.19 -13.91
CA ASP A 35 -33.45 -11.16 -14.64
C ASP A 35 -33.05 -9.73 -15.03
N THR A 36 -34.02 -8.91 -15.48
CA THR A 36 -33.78 -7.49 -15.80
C THR A 36 -33.41 -6.69 -14.54
N ALA A 37 -34.12 -6.90 -13.43
CA ALA A 37 -33.82 -6.27 -12.15
C ALA A 37 -32.46 -6.71 -11.59
N ALA A 38 -32.09 -7.99 -11.71
CA ALA A 38 -30.78 -8.49 -11.34
C ALA A 38 -29.66 -7.88 -12.20
N LYS A 39 -29.87 -7.73 -13.52
CA LYS A 39 -28.93 -7.06 -14.43
C LYS A 39 -28.78 -5.56 -14.14
N LEU A 40 -29.87 -4.89 -13.77
CA LEU A 40 -29.85 -3.48 -13.36
C LEU A 40 -29.15 -3.30 -12.01
N ALA A 41 -29.43 -4.17 -11.03
CA ALA A 41 -28.75 -4.20 -9.75
C ALA A 41 -27.26 -4.51 -9.90
N TYR A 42 -26.89 -5.43 -10.79
CA TYR A 42 -25.50 -5.74 -11.15
C TYR A 42 -24.80 -4.53 -11.79
N LYS A 43 -25.45 -3.84 -12.74
CA LYS A 43 -24.93 -2.58 -13.31
C LYS A 43 -24.84 -1.43 -12.29
N ALA A 44 -25.68 -1.44 -11.26
CA ALA A 44 -25.67 -0.46 -10.19
C ALA A 44 -24.59 -0.75 -9.12
N ARG A 45 -24.06 -1.97 -9.06
CA ARG A 45 -22.96 -2.31 -8.15
C ARG A 45 -21.70 -1.57 -8.57
N ARG A 46 -21.14 -0.80 -7.63
CA ARG A 46 -19.89 -0.06 -7.82
C ARG A 46 -18.65 -0.97 -7.74
N THR A 47 -18.81 -2.17 -7.21
CA THR A 47 -17.76 -3.17 -7.04
C THR A 47 -18.14 -4.51 -7.67
N ILE A 48 -17.12 -5.27 -8.08
CA ILE A 48 -17.25 -6.54 -8.81
C ILE A 48 -16.53 -7.69 -8.09
N HIS A 49 -16.82 -8.93 -8.50
CA HIS A 49 -16.15 -10.12 -8.01
C HIS A 49 -14.77 -10.29 -8.66
N TRP A 50 -13.87 -11.03 -8.02
CA TRP A 50 -12.54 -11.37 -8.54
C TRP A 50 -12.58 -11.95 -9.96
N ASP A 51 -13.55 -12.81 -10.23
CA ASP A 51 -13.67 -13.50 -11.53
C ASP A 51 -14.02 -12.54 -12.69
N ASP A 52 -14.65 -11.41 -12.36
CA ASP A 52 -15.03 -10.37 -13.32
C ASP A 52 -13.90 -9.35 -13.59
N LEU A 53 -12.78 -9.43 -12.85
CA LEU A 53 -11.63 -8.54 -13.06
C LEU A 53 -10.94 -8.80 -14.40
N GLU A 54 -10.51 -7.72 -15.06
CA GLU A 54 -9.54 -7.82 -16.14
C GLU A 54 -8.23 -8.44 -15.62
N HIS A 55 -7.56 -9.27 -16.42
CA HIS A 55 -6.38 -10.05 -15.99
C HIS A 55 -5.26 -9.22 -15.35
N TRP A 56 -5.07 -7.98 -15.78
CA TRP A 56 -4.02 -7.10 -15.24
C TRP A 56 -4.31 -6.57 -13.82
N GLN A 57 -5.57 -6.63 -13.36
CA GLN A 57 -5.98 -6.23 -12.00
C GLN A 57 -5.87 -7.36 -10.99
N ARG A 58 -5.66 -8.60 -11.46
CA ARG A 58 -5.68 -9.81 -10.63
C ARG A 58 -4.39 -9.99 -9.83
N ASP A 59 -4.28 -9.31 -8.68
CA ASP A 59 -3.15 -9.48 -7.76
C ASP A 59 -3.37 -10.60 -6.73
N ASN A 60 -4.47 -10.55 -5.95
CA ASN A 60 -4.71 -11.45 -4.81
C ASN A 60 -6.05 -12.22 -4.90
N HIS A 61 -6.01 -13.47 -5.37
CA HIS A 61 -7.19 -14.33 -5.52
C HIS A 61 -7.89 -14.72 -4.20
N LEU A 62 -7.28 -14.41 -3.03
CA LEU A 62 -7.86 -14.70 -1.71
C LEU A 62 -8.88 -13.64 -1.28
N ILE A 63 -8.89 -12.50 -1.98
CA ILE A 63 -9.90 -11.46 -1.86
C ILE A 63 -10.92 -11.71 -2.96
N HIS A 64 -12.20 -11.86 -2.62
CA HIS A 64 -13.22 -12.33 -3.57
C HIS A 64 -14.09 -11.18 -4.09
N THR A 65 -14.43 -10.22 -3.24
CA THR A 65 -15.36 -9.13 -3.54
C THR A 65 -14.76 -7.75 -3.25
N GLY A 66 -15.52 -6.70 -3.55
CA GLY A 66 -15.12 -5.33 -3.24
C GLY A 66 -14.16 -4.71 -4.25
N TYR A 67 -13.85 -5.38 -5.36
CA TYR A 67 -12.98 -4.85 -6.40
C TYR A 67 -13.62 -3.72 -7.19
N ARG A 68 -12.84 -2.71 -7.55
CA ARG A 68 -13.30 -1.67 -8.49
C ARG A 68 -13.08 -2.12 -9.94
N PRO A 69 -14.07 -1.95 -10.84
CA PRO A 69 -13.88 -2.21 -12.26
C PRO A 69 -12.86 -1.23 -12.87
N ALA A 70 -12.32 -1.61 -14.04
CA ALA A 70 -11.42 -0.76 -14.81
C ALA A 70 -12.10 0.56 -15.19
N SER A 71 -11.68 1.68 -14.58
CA SER A 71 -12.35 2.97 -14.74
C SER A 71 -11.98 3.68 -16.03
N ARG A 72 -10.74 3.47 -16.52
CA ARG A 72 -10.12 4.23 -17.62
C ARG A 72 -10.26 5.76 -17.46
N SER A 73 -10.47 6.23 -16.23
CA SER A 73 -10.76 7.62 -15.91
C SER A 73 -10.27 7.95 -14.51
N PHE A 74 -9.39 8.95 -14.40
CA PHE A 74 -8.89 9.44 -13.12
C PHE A 74 -10.04 9.95 -12.25
N MET A 75 -11.00 10.69 -12.83
CA MET A 75 -12.13 11.24 -12.09
C MET A 75 -12.96 10.12 -11.42
N VAL A 76 -13.22 9.02 -12.15
CA VAL A 76 -13.94 7.87 -11.61
C VAL A 76 -13.11 7.15 -10.52
N SER A 77 -11.79 7.05 -10.70
CA SER A 77 -10.89 6.53 -9.66
C SER A 77 -10.89 7.40 -8.40
N PHE A 78 -10.83 8.73 -8.51
CA PHE A 78 -10.89 9.63 -7.35
C PHE A 78 -12.27 9.64 -6.69
N HIS A 79 -13.37 9.52 -7.46
CA HIS A 79 -14.71 9.38 -6.89
C HIS A 79 -14.86 8.12 -6.01
N SER A 80 -13.96 7.13 -6.17
CA SER A 80 -13.97 5.96 -5.29
C SER A 80 -13.61 6.23 -3.83
N LEU A 81 -12.96 7.36 -3.54
CA LEU A 81 -12.77 7.83 -2.16
C LEU A 81 -14.10 7.99 -1.40
N GLY A 82 -15.21 8.22 -2.12
CA GLY A 82 -16.54 8.40 -1.54
C GLY A 82 -17.33 7.11 -1.28
N TYR A 83 -16.79 5.91 -1.51
CA TYR A 83 -17.48 4.65 -1.21
C TYR A 83 -16.52 3.53 -0.80
N VAL A 84 -17.06 2.49 -0.16
CA VAL A 84 -16.27 1.38 0.38
C VAL A 84 -15.96 0.33 -0.69
N HIS A 85 -14.70 -0.08 -0.75
CA HIS A 85 -14.15 -1.11 -1.64
C HIS A 85 -12.88 -1.71 -1.01
N ASN A 86 -12.32 -2.76 -1.63
CA ASN A 86 -11.18 -3.50 -1.08
C ASN A 86 -9.90 -2.66 -0.87
N GLU A 87 -9.73 -1.61 -1.69
CA GLU A 87 -8.63 -0.64 -1.56
C GLU A 87 -8.88 0.50 -0.55
N THR A 88 -10.07 0.63 0.05
CA THR A 88 -10.43 1.81 0.88
C THR A 88 -9.47 1.98 2.04
N VAL A 89 -9.21 0.92 2.80
CA VAL A 89 -8.30 0.99 3.95
C VAL A 89 -6.88 1.29 3.49
N ASN A 90 -6.38 0.61 2.44
CA ASN A 90 -5.04 0.87 1.87
C ASN A 90 -4.85 2.34 1.48
N ILE A 91 -5.88 2.98 0.93
CA ILE A 91 -5.82 4.41 0.60
C ILE A 91 -5.74 5.23 1.90
N TYR A 92 -6.71 5.11 2.80
CA TYR A 92 -6.82 6.02 3.94
C TYR A 92 -5.71 5.85 4.99
N THR A 93 -5.15 4.64 5.14
CA THR A 93 -4.01 4.39 6.04
C THR A 93 -2.79 5.21 5.66
N HIS A 94 -2.58 5.47 4.38
CA HIS A 94 -1.45 6.27 3.89
C HIS A 94 -1.84 7.70 3.50
N LEU A 95 -3.08 7.96 3.06
CA LEU A 95 -3.56 9.29 2.68
C LEU A 95 -3.54 10.26 3.85
N LEU A 96 -4.10 9.86 4.99
CA LEU A 96 -4.25 10.75 6.15
C LEU A 96 -2.87 11.17 6.68
N PRO A 97 -1.91 10.25 6.93
CA PRO A 97 -0.58 10.64 7.37
C PRO A 97 0.19 11.41 6.30
N ALA A 98 0.00 11.12 5.00
CA ALA A 98 0.64 11.86 3.92
C ALA A 98 0.22 13.34 3.93
N ILE A 99 -1.08 13.63 4.04
CA ILE A 99 -1.61 15.00 4.09
C ILE A 99 -1.18 15.70 5.39
N SER A 100 -1.14 14.99 6.52
CA SER A 100 -0.75 15.59 7.79
C SER A 100 0.76 15.76 7.96
N SER A 101 1.59 15.07 7.16
CA SER A 101 3.06 15.04 7.36
C SER A 101 3.71 16.42 7.29
N VAL A 102 3.36 17.25 6.29
CA VAL A 102 3.92 18.59 6.12
C VAL A 102 3.42 19.56 7.21
N PRO A 103 2.10 19.69 7.49
CA PRO A 103 1.63 20.50 8.61
C PRO A 103 2.25 20.09 9.95
N PHE A 104 2.40 18.79 10.18
CA PHE A 104 3.00 18.26 11.40
C PHE A 104 4.50 18.56 11.49
N ALA A 105 5.24 18.45 10.38
CA ALA A 105 6.65 18.84 10.31
C ALA A 105 6.84 20.34 10.61
N LEU A 106 5.98 21.20 10.07
CA LEU A 106 6.01 22.64 10.33
C LEU A 106 5.67 22.97 11.79
N TYR A 107 4.68 22.27 12.36
CA TYR A 107 4.34 22.39 13.77
C TYR A 107 5.52 21.98 14.66
N LEU A 108 6.11 20.81 14.40
CA LEU A 108 7.29 20.30 15.11
C LEU A 108 8.46 21.26 15.01
N TYR A 109 8.74 21.78 13.81
CA TYR A 109 9.80 22.77 13.63
C TYR A 109 9.58 23.98 14.53
N LYS A 110 8.38 24.58 14.55
CA LYS A 110 8.07 25.74 15.41
C LYS A 110 8.16 25.41 16.90
N ALA A 111 7.67 24.23 17.30
CA ALA A 111 7.69 23.80 18.70
C ALA A 111 9.13 23.54 19.20
N ILE A 112 9.98 22.97 18.34
CA ILE A 112 11.35 22.57 18.69
C ILE A 112 12.34 23.72 18.54
N SER A 113 12.22 24.53 17.48
CA SER A 113 13.13 25.66 17.25
C SER A 113 13.06 26.69 18.38
N ALA A 114 11.93 26.78 19.08
CA ALA A 114 11.75 27.63 20.25
C ALA A 114 12.33 27.00 21.54
N ARG A 115 12.64 25.71 21.54
CA ARG A 115 13.05 24.95 22.74
C ARG A 115 14.57 24.95 22.95
N TYR A 116 15.36 24.96 21.87
CA TYR A 116 16.82 24.98 21.96
C TYR A 116 17.47 25.87 20.90
N ASP A 117 18.12 26.95 21.34
CA ASP A 117 18.90 27.86 20.48
C ASP A 117 20.12 27.19 19.85
N SER A 118 20.54 26.03 20.38
CA SER A 118 21.66 25.24 19.87
C SER A 118 21.30 24.39 18.65
N ALA A 119 20.03 24.35 18.23
CA ALA A 119 19.58 23.61 17.05
C ALA A 119 20.23 24.16 15.78
N THR A 120 20.81 23.29 14.95
CA THR A 120 21.56 23.69 13.76
C THR A 120 20.74 23.53 12.48
N HIS A 121 21.19 24.17 11.40
CA HIS A 121 20.66 23.89 10.06
C HIS A 121 20.84 22.42 9.64
N GLY A 122 21.84 21.73 10.21
CA GLY A 122 22.05 20.30 9.98
C GLY A 122 20.88 19.46 10.51
N ASP A 123 20.40 19.77 11.72
CA ASP A 123 19.24 19.10 12.33
C ASP A 123 18.00 19.28 11.45
N VAL A 124 17.74 20.50 11.00
CA VAL A 124 16.61 20.81 10.12
C VAL A 124 16.69 20.02 8.81
N LEU A 125 17.87 19.95 8.19
CA LEU A 125 18.07 19.23 6.93
C LEU A 125 17.78 17.74 7.09
N VAL A 126 18.30 17.09 8.14
CA VAL A 126 18.15 15.64 8.29
C VAL A 126 16.74 15.22 8.72
N PHE A 127 16.05 16.03 9.52
CA PHE A 127 14.61 15.85 9.78
C PHE A 127 13.79 16.06 8.51
N SER A 128 14.15 17.05 7.68
CA SER A 128 13.49 17.27 6.39
C SER A 128 13.64 16.08 5.45
N CYS A 129 14.78 15.38 5.45
CA CYS A 129 14.95 14.13 4.70
C CYS A 129 13.96 13.04 5.14
N PHE A 130 13.76 12.86 6.45
CA PHE A 130 12.78 11.90 6.97
C PHE A 130 11.35 12.29 6.59
N PHE A 131 10.93 13.54 6.86
CA PHE A 131 9.58 13.99 6.54
C PHE A 131 9.29 13.97 5.05
N ALA A 132 10.23 14.38 4.21
CA ALA A 132 10.09 14.29 2.75
C ALA A 132 9.97 12.83 2.29
N GLY A 133 10.81 11.93 2.81
CA GLY A 133 10.74 10.50 2.52
C GLY A 133 9.41 9.88 2.94
N ALA A 134 8.92 10.20 4.14
CA ALA A 134 7.63 9.73 4.65
C ALA A 134 6.46 10.29 3.84
N ALA A 135 6.42 11.60 3.59
CA ALA A 135 5.38 12.24 2.79
C ALA A 135 5.32 11.65 1.37
N PHE A 136 6.49 11.48 0.75
CA PHE A 136 6.61 10.91 -0.57
C PHE A 136 6.15 9.44 -0.61
N CYS A 137 6.62 8.60 0.32
CA CYS A 137 6.21 7.19 0.39
C CYS A 137 4.70 7.02 0.57
N LEU A 138 4.14 7.67 1.59
CA LEU A 138 2.74 7.54 1.94
C LEU A 138 1.85 8.17 0.86
N GLY A 139 2.27 9.30 0.30
CA GLY A 139 1.59 9.97 -0.81
C GLY A 139 1.56 9.13 -2.08
N MET A 140 2.70 8.59 -2.53
CA MET A 140 2.76 7.72 -3.72
C MET A 140 1.95 6.44 -3.53
N SER A 141 1.98 5.87 -2.32
CA SER A 141 1.19 4.68 -2.00
C SER A 141 -0.31 4.93 -2.04
N SER A 142 -0.78 5.98 -1.35
CA SER A 142 -2.19 6.38 -1.38
C SER A 142 -2.65 6.71 -2.80
N MET A 143 -1.82 7.42 -3.57
CA MET A 143 -2.12 7.77 -4.95
C MET A 143 -2.25 6.50 -5.81
N TYR A 144 -1.30 5.58 -5.73
CA TYR A 144 -1.36 4.30 -6.45
C TYR A 144 -2.65 3.55 -6.13
N HIS A 145 -2.95 3.33 -4.86
CA HIS A 145 -4.16 2.61 -4.46
C HIS A 145 -5.44 3.35 -4.88
N THR A 146 -5.42 4.69 -4.99
CA THR A 146 -6.56 5.45 -5.53
C THR A 146 -6.74 5.19 -7.02
N ILE A 147 -5.67 5.20 -7.82
CA ILE A 147 -5.72 5.10 -9.29
C ILE A 147 -5.49 3.69 -9.84
N SER A 148 -5.34 2.67 -8.98
CA SER A 148 -4.95 1.31 -9.37
C SER A 148 -5.96 0.64 -10.30
N ASN A 149 -7.22 1.08 -10.29
CA ASN A 149 -8.26 0.59 -11.19
C ASN A 149 -8.33 1.35 -12.53
N HIS A 150 -7.43 2.29 -12.84
CA HIS A 150 -7.55 3.13 -14.04
C HIS A 150 -7.35 2.35 -15.34
N SER A 151 -6.12 2.00 -15.66
CA SER A 151 -5.75 1.28 -16.88
C SER A 151 -4.43 0.53 -16.65
N PRO A 152 -4.09 -0.47 -17.49
CA PRO A 152 -2.85 -1.24 -17.32
C PRO A 152 -1.59 -0.37 -17.30
N ALA A 153 -1.55 0.74 -18.03
CA ALA A 153 -0.41 1.65 -18.04
C ALA A 153 -0.30 2.47 -16.75
N VAL A 154 -1.42 3.08 -16.31
CA VAL A 154 -1.45 3.91 -15.10
C VAL A 154 -1.17 3.08 -13.85
N ALA A 155 -1.80 1.91 -13.71
CA ALA A 155 -1.54 1.01 -12.59
C ALA A 155 -0.07 0.55 -12.53
N ARG A 156 0.54 0.31 -13.69
CA ARG A 156 1.96 -0.07 -13.81
C ARG A 156 2.92 1.02 -13.36
N ILE A 157 2.64 2.28 -13.71
CA ILE A 157 3.45 3.44 -13.32
C ILE A 157 3.23 3.75 -11.84
N GLY A 158 1.97 3.77 -11.39
CA GLY A 158 1.62 4.00 -9.99
C GLY A 158 2.28 3.00 -9.05
N ASN A 159 2.23 1.70 -9.38
CA ASN A 159 2.88 0.66 -8.57
C ASN A 159 4.41 0.82 -8.52
N ALA A 160 5.04 1.24 -9.62
CA ALA A 160 6.48 1.51 -9.61
C ALA A 160 6.82 2.70 -8.70
N MET A 161 5.99 3.75 -8.71
CA MET A 161 6.19 4.90 -7.83
C MET A 161 5.92 4.57 -6.36
N ASP A 162 4.96 3.69 -6.05
CA ASP A 162 4.73 3.19 -4.69
C ASP A 162 5.99 2.48 -4.15
N TYR A 163 6.62 1.63 -4.98
CA TYR A 163 7.89 0.98 -4.63
C TYR A 163 9.05 1.97 -4.45
N ILE A 164 9.17 2.98 -5.32
CA ILE A 164 10.17 4.05 -5.16
C ILE A 164 9.90 4.85 -3.88
N GLY A 165 8.62 5.01 -3.50
CA GLY A 165 8.20 5.57 -2.22
C GLY A 165 8.86 4.86 -1.03
N ILE A 166 8.80 3.52 -0.99
CA ILE A 166 9.43 2.71 0.06
C ILE A 166 10.94 2.99 0.13
N VAL A 167 11.63 3.03 -1.02
CA VAL A 167 13.06 3.37 -1.10
C VAL A 167 13.33 4.76 -0.53
N GLY A 168 12.49 5.74 -0.88
CA GLY A 168 12.56 7.12 -0.40
C GLY A 168 12.42 7.22 1.12
N LEU A 169 11.46 6.52 1.72
CA LEU A 169 11.28 6.48 3.17
C LEU A 169 12.46 5.81 3.88
N ILE A 170 12.93 4.66 3.41
CA ILE A 170 14.09 3.97 4.02
C ILE A 170 15.32 4.89 3.96
N THR A 171 15.63 5.45 2.79
CA THR A 171 16.75 6.38 2.62
C THR A 171 16.59 7.60 3.53
N GLY A 172 15.42 8.25 3.51
CA GLY A 172 15.11 9.43 4.32
C GLY A 172 15.21 9.18 5.83
N SER A 173 14.90 7.97 6.30
CA SER A 173 15.03 7.57 7.71
C SER A 173 16.48 7.25 8.13
N PHE A 174 17.30 6.75 7.20
CA PHE A 174 18.72 6.49 7.46
C PHE A 174 19.52 7.76 7.68
N ILE A 175 19.24 8.82 6.89
CA ILE A 175 20.00 10.07 6.92
C ILE A 175 20.09 10.65 8.35
N PRO A 176 18.98 10.94 9.06
CA PRO A 176 19.03 11.48 10.43
C PRO A 176 19.56 10.48 11.46
N SER A 177 19.28 9.18 11.32
CA SER A 177 19.80 8.17 12.26
C SER A 177 21.33 8.11 12.23
N VAL A 178 21.92 8.12 11.03
CA VAL A 178 23.38 8.17 10.85
C VAL A 178 23.94 9.52 11.29
N TYR A 179 23.21 10.62 11.03
CA TYR A 179 23.60 11.96 11.47
C TYR A 179 23.81 12.02 12.98
N TYR A 180 22.80 11.61 13.76
CA TYR A 180 22.93 11.61 15.22
C TYR A 180 23.86 10.52 15.71
N GLY A 181 23.82 9.32 15.12
CA GLY A 181 24.67 8.19 15.52
C GLY A 181 26.16 8.48 15.42
N PHE A 182 26.57 9.26 14.42
CA PHE A 182 27.96 9.67 14.22
C PHE A 182 28.11 11.19 14.21
N TYR A 183 27.38 11.88 15.08
CA TYR A 183 27.29 13.35 15.10
C TYR A 183 28.66 14.03 15.04
N CYS A 184 29.60 13.59 15.87
CA CYS A 184 30.97 14.12 15.92
C CYS A 184 31.95 13.51 14.90
N VAL A 185 31.56 12.44 14.19
CA VAL A 185 32.48 11.67 13.32
C VAL A 185 32.04 11.73 11.86
N SER A 186 32.39 12.83 11.18
CA SER A 186 31.98 13.12 9.80
C SER A 186 32.39 12.06 8.77
N ARG A 187 33.49 11.33 9.01
CA ARG A 187 33.92 10.23 8.13
C ARG A 187 32.86 9.12 8.06
N PHE A 188 32.33 8.67 9.19
CA PHE A 188 31.36 7.59 9.24
C PHE A 188 29.98 8.02 8.72
N LYS A 189 29.57 9.28 8.98
CA LYS A 189 28.36 9.85 8.35
C LYS A 189 28.40 9.71 6.83
N LYS A 190 29.49 10.16 6.19
CA LYS A 190 29.66 10.08 4.74
C LYS A 190 29.64 8.65 4.22
N ILE A 191 30.36 7.73 4.87
CA ILE A 191 30.42 6.32 4.46
C ILE A 191 29.02 5.70 4.43
N TYR A 192 28.25 5.83 5.52
CA TYR A 192 26.94 5.19 5.62
C TYR A 192 25.86 5.90 4.81
N TRP A 193 25.94 7.22 4.62
CA TRP A 193 25.08 7.93 3.67
C TRP A 193 25.36 7.49 2.24
N THR A 194 26.62 7.40 1.82
CA THR A 194 26.95 6.87 0.49
C THR A 194 26.45 5.44 0.32
N MET A 195 26.63 4.58 1.33
CA MET A 195 26.12 3.20 1.31
C MET A 195 24.60 3.16 1.04
N ILE A 196 23.79 3.86 1.85
CA ILE A 196 22.33 3.80 1.68
C ILE A 196 21.86 4.44 0.37
N LEU A 197 22.53 5.50 -0.09
CA LEU A 197 22.21 6.12 -1.38
C LEU A 197 22.47 5.17 -2.56
N LEU A 198 23.59 4.43 -2.54
CA LEU A 198 23.91 3.44 -3.57
C LEU A 198 22.93 2.24 -3.54
N ILE A 199 22.63 1.72 -2.35
CA ILE A 199 21.64 0.63 -2.19
C ILE A 199 20.26 1.10 -2.66
N GLY A 200 19.85 2.32 -2.28
CA GLY A 200 18.57 2.92 -2.68
C GLY A 200 18.47 3.14 -4.19
N ALA A 201 19.55 3.61 -4.84
CA ALA A 201 19.61 3.72 -6.29
C ALA A 201 19.43 2.35 -6.98
N GLY A 202 20.12 1.31 -6.49
CA GLY A 202 19.95 -0.06 -6.98
C GLY A 202 18.52 -0.58 -6.81
N CYS A 203 17.92 -0.39 -5.62
CA CYS A 203 16.53 -0.79 -5.36
C CYS A 203 15.52 -0.04 -6.24
N THR A 204 15.79 1.23 -6.56
CA THR A 204 14.97 2.04 -7.47
C THR A 204 14.99 1.47 -8.89
N VAL A 205 16.18 1.14 -9.40
CA VAL A 205 16.36 0.51 -10.73
C VAL A 205 15.62 -0.83 -10.81
N ILE A 206 15.70 -1.66 -9.77
CA ILE A 206 14.98 -2.94 -9.72
C ILE A 206 13.46 -2.72 -9.66
N SER A 207 13.01 -1.72 -8.90
CA SER A 207 11.58 -1.44 -8.69
C SER A 207 10.83 -1.03 -9.97
N ILE A 208 11.54 -0.41 -10.93
CA ILE A 208 10.96 -0.03 -12.23
C ILE A 208 10.93 -1.19 -13.24
N MET A 209 11.60 -2.32 -12.95
CA MET A 209 11.64 -3.47 -13.87
C MET A 209 10.26 -4.12 -14.01
N PRO A 210 9.79 -4.39 -15.25
CA PRO A 210 8.46 -4.95 -15.46
C PRO A 210 8.18 -6.26 -14.74
N ARG A 211 9.19 -7.14 -14.68
CA ARG A 211 9.10 -8.49 -14.09
C ARG A 211 8.92 -8.45 -12.58
N PHE A 212 9.54 -7.48 -11.91
CA PHE A 212 9.51 -7.33 -10.44
C PHE A 212 8.09 -7.09 -9.90
N ARG A 213 7.20 -6.53 -10.72
CA ARG A 213 5.82 -6.21 -10.34
C ARG A 213 4.87 -7.41 -10.34
N THR A 214 5.26 -8.52 -10.95
CA THR A 214 4.34 -9.66 -11.10
C THR A 214 4.09 -10.35 -9.75
N PRO A 215 2.91 -10.96 -9.52
CA PRO A 215 2.58 -11.60 -8.24
C PRO A 215 3.62 -12.62 -7.73
N PRO A 216 4.25 -13.46 -8.57
CA PRO A 216 5.27 -14.41 -8.13
C PRO A 216 6.51 -13.76 -7.47
N TRP A 217 6.80 -12.50 -7.80
CA TRP A 217 7.96 -11.79 -7.25
C TRP A 217 7.69 -11.14 -5.90
N ARG A 218 6.47 -11.26 -5.33
CA ARG A 218 6.11 -10.65 -4.04
C ARG A 218 7.11 -10.95 -2.91
N PRO A 219 7.55 -12.20 -2.67
CA PRO A 219 8.51 -12.49 -1.61
C PRO A 219 9.88 -11.84 -1.86
N PHE A 220 10.31 -11.79 -3.13
CA PHE A 220 11.57 -11.12 -3.51
C PHE A 220 11.49 -9.61 -3.30
N ARG A 221 10.34 -8.97 -3.58
CA ARG A 221 10.13 -7.56 -3.28
C ARG A 221 10.25 -7.28 -1.79
N ALA A 222 9.53 -8.07 -0.98
CA ALA A 222 9.59 -7.97 0.47
C ALA A 222 11.03 -8.16 0.97
N GLY A 223 11.72 -9.20 0.50
CA GLY A 223 13.12 -9.48 0.84
C GLY A 223 14.08 -8.36 0.46
N MET A 224 13.90 -7.73 -0.71
CA MET A 224 14.74 -6.62 -1.16
C MET A 224 14.60 -5.41 -0.23
N PHE A 225 13.37 -4.96 0.06
CA PHE A 225 13.14 -3.80 0.93
C PHE A 225 13.53 -4.09 2.39
N VAL A 226 13.26 -5.30 2.89
CA VAL A 226 13.73 -5.73 4.21
C VAL A 226 15.26 -5.74 4.27
N SER A 227 15.95 -6.22 3.23
CA SER A 227 17.42 -6.21 3.17
C SER A 227 17.98 -4.79 3.13
N MET A 228 17.34 -3.89 2.39
CA MET A 228 17.70 -2.47 2.39
C MET A 228 17.56 -1.87 3.79
N GLY A 229 16.47 -2.14 4.51
CA GLY A 229 16.30 -1.71 5.90
C GLY A 229 17.31 -2.35 6.86
N LEU A 230 17.54 -3.66 6.76
CA LEU A 230 18.50 -4.41 7.58
C LEU A 230 19.96 -3.99 7.35
N SER A 231 20.26 -3.29 6.25
CA SER A 231 21.58 -2.67 6.09
C SER A 231 21.91 -1.67 7.22
N ALA A 232 20.92 -1.23 8.02
CA ALA A 232 21.10 -0.42 9.22
C ALA A 232 21.88 -1.14 10.32
N VAL A 233 21.93 -2.47 10.30
CA VAL A 233 22.72 -3.28 11.25
C VAL A 233 24.20 -2.87 11.20
N PHE A 234 24.74 -2.55 10.02
CA PHE A 234 26.14 -2.12 9.89
C PHE A 234 26.46 -0.83 10.66
N PRO A 235 25.80 0.33 10.42
CA PRO A 235 26.06 1.53 11.20
C PRO A 235 25.67 1.38 12.68
N VAL A 236 24.63 0.61 13.01
CA VAL A 236 24.21 0.41 14.41
C VAL A 236 25.28 -0.37 15.19
N LEU A 237 25.74 -1.52 14.68
CA LEU A 237 26.77 -2.31 15.36
C LEU A 237 28.09 -1.55 15.45
N HIS A 238 28.46 -0.80 14.40
CA HIS A 238 29.64 0.04 14.44
C HIS A 238 29.51 1.15 15.49
N GLY A 239 28.37 1.83 15.56
CA GLY A 239 28.09 2.83 16.60
C GLY A 239 28.15 2.23 18.01
N VAL A 240 27.54 1.06 18.23
CA VAL A 240 27.59 0.35 19.51
C VAL A 240 29.03 -0.04 19.89
N SER A 241 29.85 -0.46 18.92
CA SER A 241 31.25 -0.83 19.19
C SER A 241 32.13 0.34 19.62
N ILE A 242 31.81 1.57 19.19
CA ILE A 242 32.57 2.78 19.52
C ILE A 242 32.02 3.46 20.78
N PHE A 243 30.69 3.60 20.86
CA PHE A 243 30.01 4.46 21.82
C PHE A 243 29.36 3.68 22.98
N GLY A 244 29.21 2.36 22.84
CA GLY A 244 28.48 1.51 23.79
C GLY A 244 26.95 1.62 23.63
N VAL A 245 26.24 0.63 24.20
CA VAL A 245 24.78 0.51 24.08
C VAL A 245 24.06 1.67 24.79
N GLU A 246 24.51 2.05 25.98
CA GLU A 246 23.86 3.09 26.78
C GLU A 246 23.84 4.46 26.08
N LEU A 247 24.94 4.81 25.42
CA LEU A 247 25.03 6.04 24.65
C LEU A 247 24.16 5.95 23.39
N MET A 248 24.20 4.82 22.67
CA MET A 248 23.37 4.62 21.48
C MET A 248 21.86 4.63 21.77
N LEU A 249 21.44 4.14 22.95
CA LEU A 249 20.05 4.27 23.41
C LEU A 249 19.58 5.72 23.44
N LYS A 250 20.43 6.66 23.84
CA LYS A 250 20.10 8.09 23.88
C LYS A 250 20.34 8.78 22.54
N GLN A 251 21.48 8.49 21.92
CA GLN A 251 22.01 9.23 20.77
C GLN A 251 21.29 8.94 19.46
N ILE A 252 20.68 7.75 19.30
CA ILE A 252 19.87 7.45 18.09
C ILE A 252 18.47 6.95 18.45
N GLY A 253 18.10 6.97 19.74
CA GLY A 253 16.88 6.31 20.19
C GLY A 253 16.88 4.82 19.85
N LEU A 254 17.98 4.09 20.12
CA LEU A 254 18.21 2.72 19.62
C LEU A 254 17.03 1.77 19.86
N PHE A 255 16.33 1.87 21.01
CA PHE A 255 15.12 1.08 21.27
C PHE A 255 14.03 1.31 20.21
N TRP A 256 13.75 2.57 19.90
CA TRP A 256 12.76 2.96 18.90
C TRP A 256 13.16 2.57 17.47
N LEU A 257 14.46 2.59 17.17
CA LEU A 257 15.00 2.09 15.91
C LEU A 257 14.81 0.57 15.78
N VAL A 258 15.06 -0.19 16.85
CA VAL A 258 14.83 -1.64 16.88
C VAL A 258 13.34 -1.96 16.75
N LEU A 259 12.48 -1.23 17.46
CA LEU A 259 11.02 -1.37 17.36
C LEU A 259 10.53 -1.08 15.93
N GLN A 260 11.01 0.00 15.30
CA GLN A 260 10.74 0.28 13.90
C GLN A 260 11.13 -0.90 12.99
N GLY A 261 12.34 -1.44 13.17
CA GLY A 261 12.82 -2.60 12.41
C GLY A 261 11.93 -3.83 12.59
N ALA A 262 11.52 -4.11 13.82
CA ALA A 262 10.60 -5.21 14.13
C ALA A 262 9.23 -5.03 13.45
N LEU A 263 8.65 -3.83 13.52
CA LEU A 263 7.37 -3.52 12.86
C LEU A 263 7.45 -3.71 11.34
N TYR A 264 8.54 -3.26 10.70
CA TYR A 264 8.74 -3.48 9.26
C TYR A 264 8.90 -4.96 8.90
N ILE A 265 9.68 -5.73 9.67
CA ILE A 265 9.88 -7.17 9.40
C ILE A 265 8.56 -7.93 9.56
N ILE A 266 7.81 -7.66 10.63
CA ILE A 266 6.49 -8.27 10.87
C ILE A 266 5.54 -7.90 9.73
N GLY A 267 5.47 -6.63 9.35
CA GLY A 267 4.61 -6.19 8.25
C GLY A 267 4.98 -6.82 6.92
N ALA A 268 6.26 -6.89 6.59
CA ALA A 268 6.75 -7.54 5.37
C ALA A 268 6.45 -9.04 5.36
N ALA A 269 6.56 -9.72 6.50
CA ALA A 269 6.22 -11.13 6.65
C ALA A 269 4.72 -11.37 6.45
N VAL A 270 3.87 -10.55 7.07
CA VAL A 270 2.41 -10.57 6.89
C VAL A 270 2.03 -10.35 5.42
N TYR A 271 2.60 -9.33 4.78
CA TYR A 271 2.41 -9.02 3.36
C TYR A 271 2.84 -10.19 2.44
N ALA A 272 4.02 -10.76 2.67
CA ALA A 272 4.54 -11.85 1.86
C ALA A 272 3.70 -13.13 2.01
N ALA A 273 3.25 -13.44 3.24
CA ALA A 273 2.46 -14.62 3.56
C ALA A 273 0.98 -14.51 3.18
N ARG A 274 0.46 -13.29 2.96
CA ARG A 274 -0.97 -13.00 2.73
C ARG A 274 -1.88 -13.45 3.87
N VAL A 275 -1.44 -13.26 5.11
CA VAL A 275 -2.20 -13.60 6.31
C VAL A 275 -2.89 -12.33 6.82
N PRO A 276 -4.17 -12.37 7.22
CA PRO A 276 -5.00 -13.55 7.49
C PRO A 276 -5.87 -14.04 6.31
N GLU A 277 -5.92 -13.34 5.17
CA GLU A 277 -6.79 -13.72 4.05
C GLU A 277 -6.45 -15.09 3.43
N ARG A 278 -5.23 -15.59 3.64
CA ARG A 278 -4.83 -16.97 3.30
C ARG A 278 -5.54 -18.01 4.16
N TRP A 279 -5.84 -17.70 5.42
CA TRP A 279 -6.53 -18.62 6.33
C TRP A 279 -8.03 -18.60 6.12
N TYR A 280 -8.59 -17.43 5.78
CA TYR A 280 -10.02 -17.26 5.52
C TYR A 280 -10.25 -16.47 4.22
N PRO A 281 -10.16 -17.11 3.05
CA PRO A 281 -10.41 -16.45 1.76
C PRO A 281 -11.82 -15.85 1.71
N GLY A 282 -11.95 -14.62 1.23
CA GLY A 282 -13.21 -13.84 1.26
C GLY A 282 -13.54 -13.18 2.61
N GLY A 283 -12.90 -13.58 3.71
CA GLY A 283 -13.19 -13.07 5.05
C GLY A 283 -12.64 -11.66 5.32
N PHE A 284 -11.64 -11.24 4.54
CA PHE A 284 -10.90 -9.98 4.73
C PHE A 284 -10.95 -9.09 3.47
N ASP A 285 -12.05 -9.15 2.72
CA ASP A 285 -12.19 -8.44 1.44
C ASP A 285 -12.10 -6.93 1.58
N ILE A 286 -12.63 -6.37 2.67
CA ILE A 286 -12.71 -4.92 2.91
C ILE A 286 -11.79 -4.48 4.05
N LEU A 287 -11.68 -5.28 5.11
CA LEU A 287 -10.96 -4.90 6.33
C LEU A 287 -10.09 -6.06 6.82
N GLY A 288 -8.87 -5.75 7.27
CA GLY A 288 -7.96 -6.67 7.95
C GLY A 288 -7.13 -7.55 7.02
N SER A 289 -7.06 -7.26 5.72
CA SER A 289 -6.17 -7.99 4.81
C SER A 289 -4.69 -7.71 5.11
N SER A 290 -3.82 -8.62 4.71
CA SER A 290 -2.37 -8.53 4.93
C SER A 290 -1.76 -7.21 4.46
N HIS A 291 -2.22 -6.69 3.31
CA HIS A 291 -1.74 -5.44 2.74
C HIS A 291 -2.14 -4.23 3.59
N GLN A 292 -3.35 -4.25 4.15
CA GLN A 292 -3.82 -3.20 5.06
C GLN A 292 -3.05 -3.22 6.38
N ILE A 293 -2.81 -4.41 6.93
CA ILE A 293 -1.99 -4.58 8.14
C ILE A 293 -0.57 -4.05 7.89
N PHE A 294 0.01 -4.38 6.73
CA PHE A 294 1.32 -3.87 6.33
C PHE A 294 1.36 -2.34 6.28
N HIS A 295 0.36 -1.70 5.67
CA HIS A 295 0.25 -0.23 5.64
C HIS A 295 0.22 0.38 7.04
N VAL A 296 -0.61 -0.17 7.94
CA VAL A 296 -0.69 0.30 9.34
C VAL A 296 0.66 0.17 10.04
N LEU A 297 1.34 -0.97 9.87
CA LEU A 297 2.65 -1.20 10.48
C LEU A 297 3.73 -0.26 9.92
N VAL A 298 3.66 0.13 8.65
CA VAL A 298 4.58 1.14 8.07
C VAL A 298 4.39 2.50 8.75
N VAL A 299 3.15 2.92 9.00
CA VAL A 299 2.86 4.19 9.71
C VAL A 299 3.34 4.12 11.16
N LEU A 300 3.07 3.02 11.87
CA LEU A 300 3.55 2.83 13.24
C LEU A 300 5.08 2.80 13.32
N ALA A 301 5.74 2.19 12.34
CA ALA A 301 7.20 2.19 12.23
C ALA A 301 7.76 3.60 12.00
N ALA A 302 7.11 4.41 11.15
CA ALA A 302 7.49 5.81 10.95
C ALA A 302 7.30 6.66 12.22
N ILE A 303 6.22 6.43 12.98
CA ILE A 303 6.00 7.08 14.29
C ILE A 303 7.11 6.67 15.27
N SER A 304 7.40 5.37 15.40
CA SER A 304 8.50 4.86 16.24
C SER A 304 9.81 5.54 15.87
N HIS A 305 10.13 5.62 14.57
CA HIS A 305 11.33 6.29 14.08
C HIS A 305 11.39 7.75 14.51
N LEU A 306 10.30 8.51 14.29
CA LEU A 306 10.24 9.90 14.69
C LEU A 306 10.42 10.09 16.20
N THR A 307 9.82 9.23 17.02
CA THR A 307 10.04 9.25 18.48
C THR A 307 11.51 9.05 18.82
N GLY A 308 12.20 8.12 18.16
CA GLY A 308 13.64 7.91 18.30
C GLY A 308 14.47 9.13 17.88
N LEU A 309 14.10 9.78 16.77
CA LEU A 309 14.77 11.00 16.30
C LEU A 309 14.58 12.18 17.26
N LEU A 310 13.37 12.36 17.80
CA LEU A 310 13.11 13.41 18.80
C LEU A 310 13.90 13.17 20.09
N GLN A 311 14.01 11.92 20.52
CA GLN A 311 14.87 11.54 21.66
C GLN A 311 16.36 11.84 21.37
N ALA A 312 16.84 11.50 20.17
CA ALA A 312 18.21 11.79 19.75
C ALA A 312 18.51 13.30 19.70
N PHE A 313 17.56 14.08 19.16
CA PHE A 313 17.62 15.53 19.12
C PHE A 313 17.64 16.12 20.55
N ASP A 314 16.71 15.72 21.42
CA ASP A 314 16.66 16.18 22.81
C ASP A 314 17.95 15.84 23.56
N TYR A 315 18.49 14.63 23.39
CA TYR A 315 19.78 14.27 23.97
C TYR A 315 20.91 15.19 23.49
N ARG A 316 20.93 15.53 22.20
CA ARG A 316 21.97 16.39 21.61
C ARG A 316 21.91 17.83 22.09
N HIS A 317 20.72 18.38 22.26
CA HIS A 317 20.54 19.82 22.54
C HIS A 317 20.24 20.14 24.01
N SER A 318 19.94 19.16 24.85
CA SER A 318 19.70 19.34 26.29
C SER A 318 20.93 19.70 27.14
N GLY A 319 22.13 19.70 26.56
CA GLY A 319 23.38 19.90 27.30
C GLY A 319 23.92 18.63 27.98
N LEU A 320 23.20 17.50 27.90
CA LEU A 320 23.63 16.20 28.41
C LEU A 320 24.60 15.47 27.46
N ALA A 321 24.63 15.87 26.20
CA ALA A 321 25.48 15.27 25.20
C ALA A 321 26.95 15.66 25.39
N LEU A 322 27.85 14.69 25.18
CA LEU A 322 29.28 14.95 25.08
C LEU A 322 29.56 15.90 23.91
N SER A 323 30.36 16.93 24.19
CA SER A 323 30.91 17.83 23.17
C SER A 323 31.75 17.06 22.17
N CYS A 324 31.66 17.44 20.90
CA CYS A 324 32.60 16.94 19.91
C CYS A 324 33.97 17.54 20.21
N LEU A 325 34.96 16.67 20.44
CA LEU A 325 36.39 17.01 20.52
C LEU A 325 36.97 17.23 19.12
#